data_AF-A0A7R9LSK4-F1
#
_entry.id   AF-A0A7R9LSK4-F1
#
_cell.length_a   1.000
_cell.length_b   1.000
_cell.length_c   1.000
_cell.angle_alpha   90.00
_cell.angle_beta   90.00
_cell.angle_gamma   90.00
#
_symmetry.space_group_name_H-M   'P 1'
#
loop_
_entity.id
_entity.type
_entity.pdbx_description
1 polymer ?
#
loop_
_entity_poly.entity_id
_entity_poly.type
_entity_poly.pdbx_seq_one_letter_code
_entity_poly.pdbx_strand_id
1 'polypeptide(L)'
;MRFTHILRSFRPEFVGYVPKFRGNVEKGKHRYVPKVTTGKKLSLYTKLKHEEQVMKYLSKPYITQEQEEAYLKSVGRTRPQYWDDFLRQPLEEPLKQYFAADFLERLDLTRSFDEED
;
A
#
# COMPACT_ATOMS: atom_id res chain seq x y z
N MET A 1 -10.09 -14.24 -20.03
CA MET A 1 -9.21 -13.10 -20.36
C MET A 1 -9.25 -12.02 -19.28
N ARG A 2 -8.53 -12.17 -18.15
CA ARG A 2 -8.53 -11.16 -17.05
C ARG A 2 -7.18 -10.49 -16.81
N PHE A 3 -6.09 -10.99 -17.39
CA PHE A 3 -4.75 -10.41 -17.25
C PHE A 3 -4.48 -9.21 -18.17
N THR A 4 -5.33 -8.96 -19.16
CA THR A 4 -5.18 -7.86 -20.13
C THR A 4 -5.41 -6.48 -19.50
N HIS A 5 -6.28 -6.38 -18.49
CA HIS A 5 -6.58 -5.10 -17.84
C HIS A 5 -5.47 -4.63 -16.90
N ILE A 6 -4.82 -5.54 -16.18
CA ILE A 6 -3.68 -5.23 -15.28
C ILE A 6 -2.44 -4.83 -16.11
N LEU A 7 -2.25 -5.40 -17.29
CA LEU A 7 -1.15 -5.00 -18.18
C LEU A 7 -1.41 -3.67 -18.90
N ARG A 8 -2.67 -3.25 -19.02
CA ARG A 8 -3.06 -1.96 -19.60
C ARG A 8 -2.84 -0.78 -18.66
N SER A 9 -2.89 -0.98 -17.33
CA SER A 9 -2.65 0.11 -16.37
C SER A 9 -1.19 0.58 -16.32
N PHE A 10 -0.26 -0.15 -16.94
CA PHE A 10 1.17 0.19 -17.00
C PHE A 10 1.61 0.91 -18.29
N ARG A 11 0.70 1.53 -19.05
CA ARG A 11 1.08 2.36 -20.20
C ARG A 11 0.31 3.68 -20.25
N PRO A 12 0.98 4.83 -20.09
CA PRO A 12 1.07 5.76 -21.19
C PRO A 12 2.19 5.26 -22.12
N GLU A 13 1.87 5.02 -23.38
CA GLU A 13 2.84 4.96 -24.49
C GLU A 13 3.96 3.89 -24.41
N PHE A 14 3.65 2.65 -24.80
CA PHE A 14 4.70 1.79 -25.36
C PHE A 14 4.27 1.33 -26.75
N VAL A 15 4.87 1.95 -27.76
CA VAL A 15 4.78 1.54 -29.17
C VAL A 15 6.04 0.72 -29.45
N GLY A 16 5.96 -0.60 -29.30
CA GLY A 16 7.09 -1.51 -29.49
C GLY A 16 6.72 -2.97 -29.29
N TYR A 17 7.60 -3.89 -29.71
CA TYR A 17 7.40 -5.34 -29.59
C TYR A 17 7.36 -5.77 -28.13
N VAL A 18 6.28 -6.43 -27.71
CA VAL A 18 6.13 -6.99 -26.36
C VAL A 18 6.95 -8.28 -26.29
N PRO A 19 8.03 -8.34 -25.47
CA PRO A 19 8.84 -9.54 -25.39
C PRO A 19 8.00 -10.69 -24.84
N LYS A 20 7.98 -11.84 -25.52
CA LYS A 20 7.35 -13.06 -25.01
C LYS A 20 8.22 -13.62 -23.87
N PHE A 21 7.84 -13.32 -22.63
CA PHE A 21 8.46 -13.93 -21.45
C PHE A 21 7.84 -15.31 -21.17
N ARG A 22 8.67 -16.28 -20.74
CA ARG A 22 8.17 -17.58 -20.28
C ARG A 22 7.72 -17.45 -18.83
N GLY A 23 6.44 -17.68 -18.54
CA GLY A 23 5.89 -17.60 -17.19
C GLY A 23 5.62 -16.17 -16.71
N ASN A 24 5.65 -15.95 -15.39
CA ASN A 24 5.38 -14.64 -14.81
C ASN A 24 6.56 -13.67 -15.07
N VAL A 25 6.25 -12.47 -15.56
CA VAL A 25 7.24 -11.45 -15.96
C VAL A 25 8.05 -10.91 -14.78
N GLU A 26 7.46 -10.83 -13.58
CA GLU A 26 8.08 -10.20 -12.40
C GLU A 26 8.80 -11.21 -11.50
N LYS A 27 8.52 -12.51 -11.64
CA LYS A 27 8.91 -13.56 -10.68
C LYS A 27 9.60 -14.74 -11.38
N GLY A 28 10.46 -15.43 -10.64
CA GLY A 28 11.18 -16.62 -11.12
C GLY A 28 12.58 -16.33 -11.70
N LYS A 29 13.18 -17.36 -12.31
CA LYS A 29 14.58 -17.32 -12.80
C LYS A 29 14.80 -16.33 -13.94
N HIS A 30 13.83 -16.22 -14.85
CA HIS A 30 13.91 -15.33 -16.02
C HIS A 30 12.83 -14.25 -15.91
N ARG A 31 13.18 -13.15 -15.22
CA ARG A 31 12.29 -12.02 -14.96
C ARG A 31 12.72 -10.78 -15.74
N TYR A 32 11.74 -9.95 -16.09
CA TYR A 32 12.01 -8.62 -16.61
C TYR A 32 12.51 -7.70 -15.50
N VAL A 33 13.65 -7.06 -15.73
CA VAL A 33 14.18 -6.04 -14.83
C VAL A 33 14.11 -4.70 -15.55
N PRO A 34 13.26 -3.75 -15.11
CA PRO A 34 13.20 -2.44 -15.75
C PRO A 34 14.54 -1.71 -15.58
N LYS A 35 15.01 -1.06 -16.63
CA LYS A 35 16.25 -0.29 -16.59
C LYS A 35 16.13 0.87 -15.60
N VAL A 36 17.23 1.15 -14.89
CA VAL A 36 17.30 2.32 -14.01
C VAL A 36 17.53 3.57 -14.86
N THR A 37 16.48 4.36 -15.02
CA THR A 37 16.52 5.64 -15.75
C THR A 37 17.15 6.74 -14.89
N THR A 38 17.62 7.81 -15.54
CA THR A 38 18.17 9.00 -14.88
C THR A 38 17.14 9.66 -13.94
N GLY A 39 15.87 9.73 -14.34
CA GLY A 39 14.79 10.24 -13.50
C GLY A 39 14.61 9.45 -12.19
N LYS A 40 14.71 8.11 -12.24
CA LYS A 40 14.67 7.27 -11.04
C LYS A 40 15.85 7.55 -10.11
N LYS A 41 17.05 7.74 -10.65
CA LYS A 41 18.23 8.13 -9.85
C LYS A 41 18.03 9.48 -9.16
N LEU A 42 17.56 10.48 -9.89
CA LEU A 42 17.29 11.81 -9.33
C LEU A 42 16.23 11.76 -8.21
N SER A 43 15.16 10.98 -8.41
CA SER A 43 14.13 10.78 -7.40
C SER A 43 14.66 10.10 -6.12
N LEU A 44 15.64 9.22 -6.25
CA LEU A 44 16.29 8.59 -5.11
C LEU A 44 17.14 9.60 -4.34
N TYR A 45 17.96 10.38 -5.04
CA TYR A 45 18.81 11.40 -4.38
C TYR A 45 18.01 12.47 -3.65
N THR A 46 16.88 12.90 -4.21
CA THR A 46 15.99 13.87 -3.54
C THR A 46 15.39 13.30 -2.26
N LYS A 47 14.97 12.03 -2.26
CA LYS A 47 14.51 11.34 -1.05
C LYS A 47 15.61 11.22 0.00
N LEU A 48 16.81 10.77 -0.40
CA LEU A 48 17.95 10.64 0.51
C LEU A 48 18.35 11.99 1.14
N LYS A 49 18.37 13.07 0.34
CA LYS A 49 18.63 14.42 0.85
C LYS A 49 17.58 14.85 1.89
N HIS A 50 16.32 14.53 1.65
CA HIS A 50 15.25 14.85 2.60
C HIS A 50 15.40 14.05 3.90
N GLU A 51 15.67 12.74 3.80
CA GLU A 51 15.92 11.89 4.96
C GLU A 51 17.11 12.38 5.79
N GLU A 52 18.21 12.77 5.16
CA GLU A 52 19.38 13.34 5.83
C GLU A 52 19.04 14.63 6.60
N GLN A 53 18.24 15.51 5.99
CA GLN A 53 17.75 16.72 6.67
C GLN A 53 16.90 16.38 7.89
N VAL A 54 15.97 15.42 7.77
CA VAL A 54 15.13 14.96 8.87
C VAL A 54 15.98 14.39 10.00
N MET A 55 16.95 13.53 9.68
CA MET A 55 17.86 12.94 10.68
C MET A 55 18.64 14.02 11.44
N LYS A 56 19.12 15.05 10.74
CA LYS A 56 19.83 16.18 11.36
C LYS A 56 18.97 16.86 12.44
N TYR A 57 17.69 17.09 12.20
CA TYR A 57 16.80 17.70 13.19
C TYR A 57 16.45 16.73 14.33
N LEU A 58 16.16 15.46 14.01
CA LEU A 58 15.81 14.46 15.02
C LEU A 58 16.97 14.08 15.94
N SER A 59 18.22 14.22 15.48
CA SER A 59 19.41 13.91 16.29
C SER A 59 19.63 14.80 17.52
N LYS A 60 18.96 15.96 17.58
CA LYS A 60 19.13 16.93 18.68
C LYS A 60 17.78 17.15 19.38
N PRO A 61 17.37 16.23 20.26
CA PRO A 61 16.13 16.39 20.99
C PRO A 61 16.22 17.58 21.95
N TYR A 62 15.10 18.28 22.14
CA TYR A 62 14.98 19.39 23.08
C TYR A 62 14.92 18.92 24.54
N ILE A 63 14.30 17.76 24.76
CA ILE A 63 14.04 17.17 26.08
C ILE A 63 14.81 15.86 26.17
N THR A 64 15.47 15.62 27.29
CA THR A 64 16.11 14.32 27.55
C THR A 64 15.08 13.28 27.97
N GLN A 65 15.39 12.00 27.79
CA GLN A 65 14.49 10.93 28.20
C GLN A 65 14.11 11.02 29.69
N GLU A 66 15.06 11.38 30.56
CA GLU A 66 14.81 11.55 32.00
C GLU A 66 13.79 12.66 32.30
N GLN A 67 13.87 13.77 31.58
CA GLN A 67 12.93 14.89 31.71
C GLN A 67 11.54 14.51 31.21
N GLU A 68 11.46 13.75 30.12
CA GLU A 68 10.20 13.22 29.61
C GLU A 68 9.56 12.26 30.62
N GLU A 69 10.33 11.33 31.18
CA GLU A 69 9.85 10.40 32.22
C GLU A 69 9.38 11.12 33.49
N ALA A 70 10.10 12.16 33.92
CA ALA A 70 9.71 12.97 35.07
C ALA A 70 8.36 13.69 34.83
N TYR A 71 8.17 14.25 33.64
CA TYR A 71 6.90 14.86 33.24
C TYR A 71 5.76 13.83 33.14
N LEU A 72 6.01 12.66 32.54
CA LEU A 72 5.00 11.61 32.44
C LEU A 72 4.54 11.15 33.84
N LYS A 73 5.48 10.98 34.78
CA LYS A 73 5.18 10.66 36.18
C LYS A 73 4.34 11.75 36.86
N SER A 74 4.61 13.03 36.60
CA SER A 74 3.84 14.13 37.22
C SER A 74 2.39 14.17 36.73
N VAL A 75 2.14 13.75 35.49
CA VAL A 75 0.79 13.65 34.91
C VAL A 75 0.14 12.28 35.21
N GLY A 76 0.82 11.39 35.94
CA GLY A 76 0.32 10.06 36.28
C GLY A 76 0.23 9.11 35.09
N ARG A 77 1.04 9.34 34.04
CA ARG A 77 1.09 8.51 32.84
C ARG A 77 2.41 7.76 32.75
N THR A 78 2.38 6.56 32.19
CA THR A 78 3.60 5.78 31.91
C THR A 78 4.11 6.01 30.49
N ARG A 79 3.27 6.57 29.61
CA ARG A 79 3.58 6.74 28.18
C ARG A 79 3.06 8.09 27.65
N PRO A 80 3.72 8.66 26.62
CA PRO A 80 3.23 9.84 25.94
C PRO A 80 1.92 9.57 25.20
N GLN A 81 1.10 10.60 25.03
CA GLN A 81 -0.22 10.48 24.39
C GLN A 81 -0.15 10.08 22.91
N TYR A 82 0.93 10.45 22.21
CA TYR A 82 1.20 10.05 20.83
C TYR A 82 1.63 8.57 20.69
N TRP A 83 1.93 7.88 21.80
CA TRP A 83 2.28 6.46 21.76
C TRP A 83 1.10 5.57 21.38
N ASP A 84 -0.12 6.04 21.68
CA ASP A 84 -1.38 5.37 21.37
C ASP A 84 -1.87 5.65 19.94
N ASP A 85 -1.07 6.34 19.12
CA ASP A 85 -1.41 6.59 17.72
C ASP A 85 -1.66 5.28 16.97
N PHE A 86 -2.78 5.28 16.22
CA PHE A 86 -3.36 4.19 15.42
C PHE A 86 -2.38 3.36 14.58
N LEU A 87 -1.15 3.83 14.37
CA LEU A 87 -0.06 3.12 13.69
C LEU A 87 0.38 1.84 14.42
N ARG A 88 0.13 1.74 15.73
CA ARG A 88 0.52 0.57 16.55
C ARG A 88 -0.66 -0.29 16.99
N GLN A 89 -1.88 0.17 16.78
CA GLN A 89 -3.05 -0.65 17.02
C GLN A 89 -3.14 -1.69 15.89
N PRO A 90 -3.43 -2.95 16.18
CA PRO A 90 -3.76 -3.91 15.13
C PRO A 90 -4.96 -3.35 14.37
N LEU A 91 -4.80 -3.12 13.07
CA LEU A 91 -5.91 -2.80 12.17
C LEU A 91 -6.81 -4.03 12.13
N GLU A 92 -7.83 -4.06 12.99
CA GLU A 92 -8.89 -5.06 12.89
C GLU A 92 -9.68 -4.75 11.62
N GLU A 93 -9.49 -5.59 10.58
CA GLU A 93 -10.37 -5.53 9.43
C GLU A 93 -11.81 -5.77 9.92
N PRO A 94 -12.77 -4.89 9.58
CA PRO A 94 -14.14 -5.11 9.98
C PRO A 94 -14.59 -6.47 9.46
N LEU A 95 -15.21 -7.28 10.31
CA LEU A 95 -15.80 -8.55 9.91
C LEU A 95 -16.68 -8.33 8.68
N LYS A 96 -16.38 -9.02 7.58
CA LYS A 96 -17.21 -8.99 6.37
C LYS A 96 -18.60 -9.50 6.75
N GLN A 97 -19.55 -8.59 6.79
CA GLN A 97 -20.95 -8.93 6.98
C GLN A 97 -21.47 -9.50 5.66
N TYR A 98 -22.14 -10.65 5.75
CA TYR A 98 -22.85 -11.24 4.63
C TYR A 98 -24.33 -11.26 5.00
N PHE A 99 -25.17 -10.70 4.15
CA PHE A 99 -26.61 -10.71 4.35
C PHE A 99 -27.25 -11.77 3.47
N ALA A 100 -28.38 -12.32 3.92
CA ALA A 100 -29.14 -13.29 3.12
C ALA A 100 -29.54 -12.72 1.74
N ALA A 101 -29.79 -11.40 1.68
CA ALA A 101 -30.09 -10.69 0.44
C ALA A 101 -28.99 -10.83 -0.63
N ASP A 102 -27.71 -10.74 -0.23
CA ASP A 102 -26.57 -10.86 -1.15
C ASP A 102 -26.54 -12.22 -1.89
N PHE A 103 -27.06 -13.27 -1.24
CA PHE A 103 -27.19 -14.60 -1.84
C PHE A 103 -28.44 -14.73 -2.71
N LEU A 104 -29.53 -14.04 -2.36
CA LEU A 104 -30.79 -14.07 -3.11
C LEU A 104 -30.71 -13.29 -4.42
N GLU A 105 -29.97 -12.18 -4.47
CA GLU A 105 -29.73 -11.42 -5.71
C GLU A 105 -29.10 -12.29 -6.80
N ARG A 106 -28.35 -13.32 -6.43
CA ARG A 106 -27.74 -14.26 -7.39
C ARG A 106 -28.77 -15.13 -8.11
N LEU A 107 -29.96 -15.32 -7.56
CA LEU A 107 -31.03 -16.13 -8.16
C LEU A 107 -31.68 -15.42 -9.36
N ASP A 108 -31.62 -14.09 -9.42
CA ASP A 108 -32.15 -13.31 -10.55
C ASP A 108 -31.33 -13.50 -11.84
N LEU A 109 -30.12 -14.05 -11.77
CA LEU A 109 -29.28 -14.32 -12.94
C LEU A 109 -29.91 -15.33 -13.93
N THR A 110 -30.77 -16.22 -13.43
CA THR A 110 -31.46 -17.23 -14.26
C THR A 110 -32.88 -16.80 -14.64
N ARG A 111 -33.26 -15.55 -14.37
CA ARG A 111 -34.57 -15.03 -14.71
C ARG A 111 -34.67 -14.84 -16.23
N SER A 112 -35.43 -15.71 -16.89
CA SER A 112 -35.87 -15.56 -18.27
C SER A 112 -37.33 -15.14 -18.30
N PHE A 113 -37.74 -14.47 -19.38
CA PHE A 113 -39.16 -14.29 -19.70
C PHE A 113 -39.68 -15.53 -20.41
N ASP A 114 -40.96 -15.84 -20.26
CA ASP A 114 -41.60 -16.89 -21.04
C ASP A 114 -41.57 -16.48 -22.52
N GLU A 115 -41.08 -17.36 -23.39
CA GLU A 115 -41.13 -17.16 -24.84
C GLU A 115 -42.61 -17.28 -25.27
N GLU A 116 -43.17 -16.22 -25.85
CA GLU A 116 -44.54 -16.23 -26.40
C GLU A 116 -44.59 -17.17 -27.63
N ASP A 117 -45.42 -18.23 -27.55
CA ASP A 117 -45.71 -19.19 -28.64
C ASP A 117 -46.35 -18.53 -29.89
#